data_AF-A0A1Y4SWV2-F1
#
_entry.id   AF-A0A1Y4SWV2-F1
#
_cell.length_a   1.000
_cell.length_b   1.000
_cell.length_c   1.000
_cell.angle_alpha   90.00
_cell.angle_beta   90.00
_cell.angle_gamma   90.00
#
_symmetry.space_group_name_H-M   'P 1'
#
loop_
_entity.id
_entity.type
_entity.pdbx_description
1 polymer ?
#
loop_
_entity_poly.entity_id
_entity_poly.type
_entity_poly.pdbx_seq_one_letter_code
_entity_poly.pdbx_strand_id
1 'polypeptide(L)'
;MEKFNEDMILQDMAFHRDLNKWARHARIQRVREEGLRQGKQEGLREGKQEGLKYSVLKLFQKRFSEVEIAFLDDLLVEQYEKILDLLLEGATLEDIYRFVNKEVSG
;
A
#
# COMPACT_ATOMS: atom_id res chain seq x y z
N MET A 1 -23.01 57.20 -17.11
CA MET A 1 -22.51 56.13 -18.00
C MET A 1 -21.18 55.57 -17.51
N GLU A 2 -20.20 56.40 -17.12
CA GLU A 2 -18.87 55.94 -16.64
C GLU A 2 -18.90 55.07 -15.37
N LYS A 3 -19.60 55.50 -14.31
CA LYS A 3 -19.73 54.73 -13.05
C LYS A 3 -20.34 53.33 -13.22
N PHE A 4 -21.32 53.19 -14.12
CA PHE A 4 -21.96 51.89 -14.41
C PHE A 4 -20.97 50.90 -15.05
N ASN A 5 -20.02 51.41 -15.83
CA ASN A 5 -18.99 50.60 -16.49
C ASN A 5 -17.90 50.17 -15.48
N GLU A 6 -17.54 51.05 -14.54
CA GLU A 6 -16.60 50.73 -13.45
C GLU A 6 -17.18 49.70 -12.48
N ASP A 7 -18.45 49.84 -12.09
CA ASP A 7 -19.14 48.89 -11.21
C ASP A 7 -19.23 47.49 -11.84
N MET A 8 -19.47 47.42 -13.16
CA MET A 8 -19.51 46.17 -13.92
C MET A 8 -18.13 45.48 -13.97
N ILE A 9 -17.05 46.25 -14.17
CA ILE A 9 -15.68 45.74 -14.15
C ILE A 9 -15.30 45.23 -12.75
N LEU A 10 -15.69 45.96 -11.70
CA LEU A 10 -15.45 45.57 -10.30
C LEU A 10 -16.19 44.28 -9.94
N GLN A 11 -17.43 44.11 -10.39
CA GLN A 11 -18.22 42.89 -10.21
C GLN A 11 -17.59 41.69 -10.92
N ASP A 12 -17.16 41.86 -12.17
CA ASP A 12 -16.49 40.81 -12.95
C ASP A 12 -15.16 40.38 -12.31
N MET A 13 -14.35 41.35 -11.87
CA MET A 13 -13.11 41.07 -11.13
C MET A 13 -13.37 40.34 -9.80
N ALA A 14 -14.42 40.73 -9.06
CA ALA A 14 -14.81 40.04 -7.83
C ALA A 14 -15.24 38.59 -8.12
N PHE A 15 -16.03 38.39 -9.18
CA PHE A 15 -16.46 37.07 -9.63
C PHE A 15 -15.26 36.18 -10.02
N HIS A 16 -14.33 36.67 -10.85
CA HIS A 16 -13.12 35.95 -11.21
C HIS A 16 -12.22 35.65 -10.00
N ARG A 17 -12.09 36.59 -9.06
CA ARG A 17 -11.35 36.38 -7.82
C ARG A 17 -11.97 35.26 -6.99
N ASP A 18 -13.29 35.24 -6.86
CA ASP A 18 -13.97 34.20 -6.12
C ASP A 18 -13.84 32.86 -6.83
N LEU A 19 -14.07 32.78 -8.14
CA LEU A 19 -13.82 31.57 -8.93
C LEU A 19 -12.41 31.00 -8.71
N ASN A 20 -11.38 31.86 -8.71
CA ASN A 20 -10.01 31.44 -8.43
C ASN A 20 -9.82 30.92 -7.00
N LYS A 21 -10.49 31.51 -6.00
CA LYS A 21 -10.51 30.96 -4.63
C LYS A 21 -11.16 29.58 -4.63
N TRP A 22 -12.34 29.41 -5.24
CA TRP A 22 -13.03 28.12 -5.31
C TRP A 22 -12.16 27.06 -5.98
N ALA A 23 -11.54 27.38 -7.11
CA ALA A 23 -10.63 26.48 -7.82
C ALA A 23 -9.42 26.07 -6.95
N ARG A 24 -8.84 27.02 -6.21
CA ARG A 24 -7.73 26.75 -5.28
C ARG A 24 -8.16 25.81 -4.14
N HIS A 25 -9.31 26.07 -3.53
CA HIS A 25 -9.85 25.23 -2.46
C HIS A 25 -10.15 23.82 -2.98
N ALA A 26 -10.83 23.70 -4.12
CA ALA A 26 -11.12 22.42 -4.75
C ALA A 26 -9.84 21.64 -5.10
N ARG A 27 -8.78 22.32 -5.56
CA ARG A 27 -7.48 21.68 -5.80
C ARG A 27 -6.85 21.15 -4.51
N ILE A 28 -6.84 21.94 -3.44
CA ILE A 28 -6.28 21.52 -2.15
C ILE A 28 -7.03 20.31 -1.60
N GLN A 29 -8.36 20.30 -1.68
CA GLN A 29 -9.16 19.16 -1.22
C GLN A 29 -8.85 17.89 -2.02
N ARG A 30 -8.79 17.99 -3.36
CA ARG A 30 -8.42 16.85 -4.20
C ARG A 30 -7.05 16.27 -3.87
N VAL A 31 -6.03 17.12 -3.71
CA VAL A 31 -4.68 16.66 -3.34
C VAL A 31 -4.69 15.94 -1.99
N ARG A 32 -5.45 16.46 -1.01
CA ARG A 32 -5.57 15.84 0.30
C ARG A 32 -6.29 14.49 0.24
N GLU A 33 -7.40 14.41 -0.49
CA GLU A 33 -8.18 13.19 -0.69
C GLU A 33 -7.37 12.12 -1.42
N GLU A 34 -6.64 12.51 -2.47
CA GLU A 34 -5.79 11.61 -3.23
C GLU A 34 -4.65 11.08 -2.36
N GLY A 35 -3.97 11.95 -1.61
CA GLY A 35 -2.90 11.55 -0.69
C GLY A 35 -3.42 10.60 0.40
N LEU A 36 -4.59 10.88 0.99
CA LEU A 36 -5.20 9.98 1.98
C LEU A 36 -5.56 8.62 1.37
N ARG A 37 -6.08 8.61 0.14
CA ARG A 37 -6.44 7.38 -0.57
C ARG A 37 -5.21 6.54 -0.90
N GLN A 38 -4.15 7.17 -1.39
CA GLN A 38 -2.87 6.51 -1.70
C GLN A 38 -2.25 5.94 -0.43
N GLY A 39 -2.12 6.73 0.64
CA GLY A 39 -1.55 6.25 1.91
C GLY A 39 -2.34 5.11 2.53
N LYS A 40 -3.69 5.13 2.44
CA LYS A 40 -4.52 4.01 2.90
C LYS A 40 -4.31 2.73 2.07
N GLN A 41 -4.14 2.85 0.76
CA GLN A 41 -3.89 1.69 -0.11
C GLN A 41 -2.50 1.10 0.12
N GLU A 42 -1.48 1.95 0.22
CA GLU A 42 -0.11 1.53 0.48
C GLU A 42 0.01 0.85 1.85
N GLY A 43 -0.50 1.47 2.91
CA GLY A 43 -0.48 0.87 4.25
C GLY A 43 -1.28 -0.43 4.35
N LEU A 44 -2.40 -0.57 3.61
CA LEU A 44 -3.12 -1.84 3.56
C LEU A 44 -2.31 -2.94 2.83
N ARG A 45 -1.57 -2.58 1.78
CA ARG A 45 -0.74 -3.52 1.03
C ARG A 45 0.45 -3.98 1.87
N GLU A 46 1.18 -3.04 2.47
CA GLU A 46 2.32 -3.32 3.35
C GLU A 46 1.89 -4.13 4.57
N GLY A 47 0.81 -3.72 5.24
CA GLY A 47 0.32 -4.44 6.43
C GLY A 47 -0.13 -5.88 6.12
N LYS A 48 -0.69 -6.14 4.93
CA LYS A 48 -1.01 -7.51 4.50
C LYS A 48 0.26 -8.34 4.27
N GLN A 49 1.26 -7.76 3.61
CA GLN A 49 2.54 -8.44 3.36
C GLN A 49 3.28 -8.75 4.65
N GLU A 50 3.39 -7.78 5.57
CA GLU A 50 4.02 -8.00 6.88
C GLU A 50 3.25 -9.02 7.73
N GLY A 51 1.91 -8.95 7.73
CA GLY A 51 1.07 -9.90 8.46
C GLY A 51 1.22 -11.33 7.94
N LEU A 52 1.33 -11.51 6.62
CA LEU A 52 1.60 -12.80 5.99
C LEU A 52 2.99 -13.32 6.39
N LYS A 53 4.04 -12.51 6.24
CA LYS A 53 5.40 -12.87 6.65
C LYS A 53 5.43 -13.31 8.12
N TYR A 54 4.86 -12.51 9.01
CA TYR A 54 4.79 -12.83 10.43
C TYR A 54 4.08 -14.17 10.70
N SER A 55 2.96 -14.41 10.02
CA SER A 55 2.18 -15.64 10.19
C SER A 55 2.96 -16.88 9.76
N VAL A 56 3.64 -16.82 8.60
CA VAL A 56 4.50 -17.89 8.11
C VAL A 56 5.62 -18.19 9.08
N LEU A 57 6.39 -17.16 9.48
CA LEU A 57 7.54 -17.35 10.39
C LEU A 57 7.10 -17.95 11.73
N LYS A 58 5.99 -17.45 12.29
CA LYS A 58 5.46 -17.94 13.57
C LYS A 58 4.98 -19.39 13.49
N LEU A 59 4.27 -19.76 12.43
CA LEU A 59 3.82 -21.14 12.23
C LEU A 59 5.00 -22.08 11.98
N PHE A 60 5.96 -21.65 11.18
CA PHE A 60 7.17 -22.40 10.89
C PHE A 60 7.95 -22.68 12.19
N GLN A 61 8.27 -21.65 12.98
CA GLN A 61 9.00 -21.82 14.25
C GLN A 61 8.25 -22.68 15.26
N LYS A 62 6.92 -22.62 15.28
CA LYS A 62 6.11 -23.48 16.15
C LYS A 62 6.22 -24.96 15.77
N ARG A 63 6.41 -25.25 14.48
CA ARG A 63 6.51 -26.62 13.96
C ARG A 63 7.94 -27.15 13.93
N PHE A 64 8.90 -26.27 13.66
CA PHE A 64 10.33 -26.58 13.48
C PHE A 64 11.17 -25.67 14.39
N SER A 65 11.00 -25.81 15.71
CA SER A 65 11.60 -24.91 16.71
C SER A 65 13.13 -24.88 16.73
N GLU A 66 13.77 -25.93 16.19
CA GLU A 66 15.23 -26.07 16.15
C GLU A 66 15.85 -25.53 14.86
N VAL A 67 15.02 -25.07 13.91
CA VAL A 67 15.47 -24.64 12.58
C VAL A 67 15.53 -23.12 12.50
N GLU A 68 16.65 -22.61 12.01
CA GLU A 68 16.81 -21.18 11.73
C GLU A 68 15.90 -20.74 10.59
N ILE A 69 15.34 -19.53 10.71
CA ILE A 69 14.39 -18.97 9.74
C ILE A 69 15.02 -18.00 8.74
N ALA A 70 16.33 -17.83 8.75
CA ALA A 70 17.02 -16.87 7.88
C ALA A 70 16.79 -17.15 6.38
N PHE A 71 16.57 -18.41 6.00
CA PHE A 71 16.25 -18.79 4.62
C PHE A 71 14.83 -18.37 4.18
N LEU A 72 13.98 -17.95 5.13
CA LEU A 72 12.64 -17.42 4.89
C LEU A 72 12.63 -15.88 4.86
N ASP A 73 13.79 -15.22 4.94
CA ASP A 73 13.88 -13.77 4.79
C ASP A 73 13.88 -13.35 3.31
N ASP A 74 13.45 -12.11 3.08
CA ASP A 74 13.41 -11.45 1.77
C ASP A 74 12.70 -12.22 0.64
N LEU A 75 11.74 -13.07 0.99
CA LEU A 75 10.87 -13.74 0.03
C LEU A 75 9.78 -12.81 -0.50
N LEU A 76 9.32 -13.10 -1.73
CA LEU A 76 8.16 -12.46 -2.33
C LEU A 76 6.87 -12.87 -1.62
N VAL A 77 5.83 -12.03 -1.73
CA VAL A 77 4.51 -12.28 -1.11
C VAL A 77 3.96 -13.64 -1.54
N GLU A 78 4.04 -13.93 -2.83
CA GLU A 78 3.54 -15.17 -3.44
C GLU A 78 4.31 -16.40 -2.94
N GLN A 79 5.58 -16.23 -2.56
CA GLN A 79 6.37 -17.30 -1.95
C GLN A 79 5.92 -17.55 -0.51
N TYR A 80 5.67 -16.49 0.27
CA TYR A 80 5.10 -16.64 1.60
C TYR A 80 3.70 -17.28 1.58
N GLU A 81 2.83 -16.94 0.63
CA GLU A 81 1.51 -17.57 0.49
C GLU A 81 1.63 -19.09 0.27
N LYS A 82 2.48 -19.51 -0.68
CA LYS A 82 2.71 -20.94 -0.93
C LYS A 82 3.32 -21.66 0.27
N ILE A 83 4.24 -21.02 0.99
CA ILE A 83 4.83 -21.62 2.20
C ILE A 83 3.78 -21.74 3.31
N LEU A 84 2.88 -20.77 3.43
CA LEU A 84 1.75 -20.84 4.36
C LEU A 84 0.87 -22.06 4.04
N ASP A 85 0.50 -22.25 2.77
CA ASP A 85 -0.30 -23.40 2.33
C ASP A 85 0.41 -24.72 2.66
N LEU A 86 1.70 -24.86 2.32
CA LEU A 86 2.51 -26.03 2.66
C LEU A 86 2.55 -26.32 4.17
N LEU A 87 2.69 -25.27 4.99
CA LEU A 87 2.68 -25.39 6.45
C LEU A 87 1.33 -25.89 6.97
N LEU A 88 0.22 -25.40 6.41
CA LEU A 88 -1.14 -25.78 6.77
C LEU A 88 -1.50 -27.21 6.31
N GLU A 89 -1.00 -27.62 5.14
CA GLU A 89 -1.18 -28.97 4.58
C GLU A 89 -0.36 -30.04 5.29
N GLY A 90 0.53 -29.65 6.20
CA GLY A 90 1.36 -30.62 6.92
C GLY A 90 2.62 -31.02 6.15
N ALA A 91 3.07 -30.23 5.17
CA ALA A 91 4.31 -30.51 4.42
C ALA A 91 5.54 -30.62 5.33
N THR A 92 6.56 -31.33 4.87
CA THR A 92 7.79 -31.54 5.64
C THR A 92 8.75 -30.36 5.49
N LEU A 93 9.77 -30.32 6.34
CA LEU A 93 10.83 -29.33 6.25
C LEU A 93 11.55 -29.37 4.89
N GLU A 94 11.75 -30.58 4.34
CA GLU A 94 12.42 -30.76 3.05
C GLU A 94 11.60 -30.18 1.89
N ASP A 95 10.27 -30.32 1.93
CA ASP A 95 9.37 -29.75 0.91
C ASP A 95 9.47 -28.22 0.88
N ILE A 96 9.51 -27.60 2.06
CA ILE A 96 9.64 -26.14 2.21
C ILE A 96 11.03 -25.69 1.71
N TYR A 97 12.10 -26.37 2.09
CA TYR A 97 13.45 -26.04 1.60
C TYR A 97 13.57 -26.18 0.08
N ARG A 98 12.98 -27.25 -0.48
CA ARG A 98 12.99 -27.49 -1.92
C ARG A 98 12.24 -26.38 -2.65
N PHE A 99 11.10 -25.95 -2.11
CA PHE A 99 10.34 -24.85 -2.67
C PHE A 99 11.17 -23.55 -2.68
N VAL A 100 11.74 -23.16 -1.54
CA VAL A 100 12.54 -21.92 -1.44
C VAL A 100 13.77 -21.97 -2.35
N ASN A 101 14.55 -23.05 -2.33
CA ASN A 101 15.79 -23.15 -3.11
C ASN A 101 15.57 -23.28 -4.63
N LYS A 102 14.44 -23.86 -5.05
CA LYS A 102 14.12 -23.99 -6.48
C LYS A 102 13.82 -22.64 -7.13
N GLU A 103 13.24 -21.71 -6.38
CA GLU A 103 12.92 -20.36 -6.86
C GLU A 103 14.12 -19.41 -6.83
N VAL A 104 15.20 -19.71 -6.09
CA VAL A 104 16.44 -18.92 -6.05
C VAL A 104 17.37 -19.21 -7.25
N SER A 105 17.14 -20.31 -7.96
CA SER A 105 17.96 -20.75 -9.11
C SER A 105 17.35 -20.45 -10.49
N GLY A 106 16.23 -19.71 -10.54
CA GLY A 106 15.47 -19.39 -11.75
C GLY A 106 15.59 -17.94 -12.19
#